data_AF-A0A3M1FVN6-F1
#
_entry.id   AF-A0A3M1FVN6-F1
#
_cell.length_a   1.000
_cell.length_b   1.000
_cell.length_c   1.000
_cell.angle_alpha   90.00
_cell.angle_beta   90.00
_cell.angle_gamma   90.00
#
_symmetry.space_group_name_H-M   'P 1'
#
loop_
_entity.id
_entity.type
_entity.pdbx_description
1 polymer ?
#
loop_
_entity_poly.entity_id
_entity_poly.type
_entity_poly.pdbx_seq_one_letter_code
_entity_poly.pdbx_strand_id
1 'polypeptide(L)'
;MTDFYRFKQLGRETAFFYFILIFIAFPTLSYTQTKIYKWTDKDGVVHYSSKKPKGVETAKPAKLPKITKADIKVPSVVSTSCKHHGGIDCEAGADKDGSVICRDGYRDSLARFQFMCSSPKLLLDNISKLDETGSFSVTVRNKRGVKAEGVNVYYVYKDGKVLLKGPKEISSFGAAQFSFDPSSVENPHLNLKRKPSKGDIKITCLNC
;
A
#
# COMPACT_ATOMS: atom_id res chain seq x y z
N MET A 1 -36.51 -16.38 -41.08
CA MET A 1 -35.34 -16.24 -40.19
C MET A 1 -34.71 -14.87 -40.42
N THR A 2 -35.37 -13.78 -40.02
CA THR A 2 -34.88 -12.41 -40.27
C THR A 2 -35.66 -11.45 -39.37
N ASP A 3 -35.34 -11.39 -38.06
CA ASP A 3 -35.85 -10.32 -37.18
C ASP A 3 -35.17 -10.31 -35.80
N PHE A 4 -33.85 -10.11 -35.75
CA PHE A 4 -33.14 -9.99 -34.45
C PHE A 4 -32.10 -8.86 -34.37
N TYR A 5 -32.12 -7.89 -35.30
CA TYR A 5 -31.07 -6.87 -35.42
C TYR A 5 -31.48 -5.42 -35.07
N ARG A 6 -32.64 -5.17 -34.45
CA ARG A 6 -33.16 -3.80 -34.28
C ARG A 6 -33.10 -3.18 -32.87
N PHE A 7 -32.48 -3.83 -31.88
CA PHE A 7 -32.55 -3.37 -30.48
C PHE A 7 -31.27 -2.74 -29.89
N LYS A 8 -30.18 -2.58 -30.66
CA LYS A 8 -28.88 -2.11 -30.11
C LYS A 8 -28.55 -0.61 -30.31
N GLN A 9 -29.42 0.19 -30.94
CA GLN A 9 -29.06 1.57 -31.31
C GLN A 9 -29.63 2.68 -30.41
N LEU A 10 -30.61 2.41 -29.52
CA LEU A 10 -31.26 3.48 -28.75
C LEU A 10 -30.59 3.86 -27.42
N GLY A 11 -29.59 3.11 -26.95
CA GLY A 11 -28.99 3.32 -25.61
C GLY A 11 -27.70 4.14 -25.57
N ARG A 12 -27.18 4.60 -26.73
CA ARG A 12 -25.84 5.20 -26.80
C ARG A 12 -25.83 6.73 -26.66
N GLU A 13 -26.96 7.39 -26.92
CA GLU A 13 -27.02 8.87 -26.91
C GLU A 13 -27.46 9.46 -25.57
N THR A 14 -28.26 8.73 -24.76
CA THR A 14 -28.68 9.21 -23.43
C THR A 14 -27.56 9.17 -22.39
N ALA A 15 -26.58 8.28 -22.54
CA ALA A 15 -25.41 8.20 -21.67
C ALA A 15 -24.45 9.40 -21.86
N PHE A 16 -24.42 10.00 -23.05
CA PHE A 16 -23.52 11.11 -23.36
C PHE A 16 -23.97 12.43 -22.70
N PHE A 17 -25.29 12.68 -22.66
CA PHE A 17 -25.84 13.87 -22.02
C PHE A 17 -25.70 13.86 -20.49
N TYR A 18 -25.83 12.69 -19.85
CA TYR A 18 -25.63 12.56 -18.41
C TYR A 18 -24.17 12.79 -17.98
N PHE A 19 -23.19 12.42 -18.82
CA PHE A 19 -21.78 12.59 -18.52
C PHE A 19 -21.34 14.08 -18.54
N ILE A 20 -21.95 14.89 -19.41
CA ILE A 20 -21.67 16.34 -19.50
C ILE A 20 -22.27 17.10 -18.31
N LEU A 21 -23.45 16.71 -17.82
CA LEU A 21 -24.13 17.36 -16.69
C LEU A 21 -23.41 17.13 -15.35
N ILE A 22 -22.77 15.98 -15.17
CA ILE A 22 -21.99 15.66 -13.96
C ILE A 22 -20.74 16.55 -13.86
N PHE A 23 -20.10 16.93 -14.97
CA PHE A 23 -18.89 17.78 -14.93
C PHE A 23 -19.16 19.25 -14.58
N ILE A 24 -20.38 19.76 -14.77
CA ILE A 24 -20.74 21.16 -14.47
C ILE A 24 -21.16 21.34 -13.00
N ALA A 25 -21.59 20.25 -12.33
CA ALA A 25 -22.12 20.32 -10.95
C ALA A 25 -21.05 20.22 -9.85
N PHE A 26 -19.78 19.91 -10.16
CA PHE A 26 -18.70 19.88 -9.18
C PHE A 26 -17.76 21.08 -9.39
N PRO A 27 -18.06 22.26 -8.81
CA PRO A 27 -17.10 23.35 -8.80
C PRO A 27 -15.81 22.83 -8.16
N THR A 28 -14.72 22.89 -8.91
CA THR A 28 -13.39 22.57 -8.41
C THR A 28 -13.15 23.40 -7.16
N LEU A 29 -13.10 22.75 -6.00
CA LEU A 29 -12.68 23.35 -4.75
C LEU A 29 -11.23 23.80 -4.94
N SER A 30 -11.07 25.03 -5.41
CA SER A 30 -9.79 25.71 -5.48
C SER A 30 -9.30 25.86 -4.05
N TYR A 31 -8.45 24.92 -3.63
CA TYR A 31 -7.80 24.96 -2.33
C TYR A 31 -6.82 26.13 -2.33
N THR A 32 -7.29 27.32 -2.00
CA THR A 32 -6.42 28.48 -1.83
C THR A 32 -5.49 28.16 -0.67
N GLN A 33 -4.19 28.08 -0.91
CA GLN A 33 -3.20 27.99 0.16
C GLN A 33 -3.42 29.16 1.12
N THR A 34 -3.90 28.87 2.33
CA THR A 34 -4.07 29.87 3.38
C THR A 34 -2.71 30.49 3.70
N LYS A 35 -2.54 31.78 3.41
CA LYS A 35 -1.35 32.54 3.78
C LYS A 35 -1.22 32.51 5.31
N ILE A 36 -0.13 31.96 5.81
CA ILE A 36 0.24 32.09 7.23
C ILE A 36 0.98 33.41 7.38
N TYR A 37 0.66 34.19 8.41
CA TYR A 37 1.31 35.43 8.77
C TYR A 37 2.24 35.19 9.96
N LYS A 38 3.38 35.89 9.98
CA LYS A 38 4.36 35.90 11.07
C LYS A 38 4.59 37.33 11.54
N TRP A 39 4.65 37.54 12.85
CA TRP A 39 5.09 38.80 13.45
C TRP A 39 5.88 38.53 14.73
N THR A 40 6.61 39.54 15.18
CA THR A 40 7.26 39.56 16.49
C THR A 40 6.57 40.64 17.32
N ASP A 41 6.21 40.32 18.55
CA ASP A 41 5.62 41.29 19.48
C ASP A 41 6.69 42.14 20.19
N LYS A 42 6.26 42.98 21.15
CA LYS A 42 7.15 43.89 21.88
C LYS A 42 8.13 43.16 22.80
N ASP A 43 7.80 41.93 23.20
CA ASP A 43 8.60 41.10 24.10
C ASP A 43 9.57 40.19 23.31
N GLY A 44 9.59 40.31 21.98
CA GLY A 44 10.45 39.52 21.11
C GLY A 44 9.88 38.14 20.78
N VAL A 45 8.63 37.83 21.17
CA VAL A 45 8.00 36.53 20.90
C VAL A 45 7.51 36.48 19.46
N VAL A 46 7.83 35.38 18.77
CA VAL A 46 7.42 35.13 17.39
C VAL A 46 6.07 34.42 17.37
N HIS A 47 5.11 35.02 16.68
CA HIS A 47 3.76 34.49 16.52
C HIS A 47 3.46 34.11 15.08
N TYR A 48 2.57 33.12 14.90
CA TYR A 48 2.06 32.69 13.61
C TYR A 48 0.53 32.64 13.62
N SER A 49 -0.12 33.04 12.53
CA SER A 49 -1.58 32.96 12.41
C SER A 49 -2.03 32.75 10.96
N SER A 50 -3.15 32.06 10.77
CA SER A 50 -3.81 31.92 9.46
C SER A 50 -4.55 33.18 9.01
N LYS A 51 -4.68 34.20 9.88
CA LYS A 51 -5.30 35.49 9.59
C LYS A 51 -4.35 36.62 9.97
N LYS A 52 -4.31 37.69 9.16
CA LYS A 52 -3.52 38.88 9.50
C LYS A 52 -4.12 39.52 10.77
N PRO A 53 -3.37 39.62 11.89
CA PRO A 53 -3.86 40.28 13.09
C PRO A 53 -4.15 41.77 12.83
N LYS A 54 -5.27 42.26 13.37
CA LYS A 54 -5.65 43.68 13.29
C LYS A 54 -4.73 44.50 14.21
N GLY A 55 -4.26 45.66 13.74
CA GLY A 55 -3.43 46.56 14.53
C GLY A 55 -1.96 46.15 14.69
N VAL A 56 -1.51 45.09 14.00
CA VAL A 56 -0.12 44.64 14.02
C VAL A 56 0.50 44.81 12.63
N GLU A 57 1.17 45.94 12.42
CA GLU A 57 1.77 46.29 11.13
C GLU A 57 2.98 45.41 10.78
N THR A 58 3.66 44.86 11.79
CA THR A 58 4.80 43.96 11.62
C THR A 58 4.40 42.58 11.06
N ALA A 59 3.11 42.27 10.98
CA ALA A 59 2.62 41.01 10.44
C ALA A 59 2.79 40.91 8.92
N LYS A 60 3.69 40.00 8.51
CA LYS A 60 4.00 39.72 7.10
C LYS A 60 3.69 38.26 6.77
N PRO A 61 3.35 37.93 5.51
CA PRO A 61 3.22 36.55 5.08
C PRO A 61 4.50 35.75 5.39
N ALA A 62 4.35 34.64 6.10
CA ALA A 62 5.42 33.74 6.45
C ALA A 62 5.85 32.92 5.23
N LYS A 63 7.15 32.93 4.93
CA LYS A 63 7.75 32.01 3.97
C LYS A 63 8.06 30.70 4.69
N LEU A 64 7.07 29.84 4.83
CA LEU A 64 7.24 28.54 5.47
C LEU A 64 8.04 27.60 4.55
N PRO A 65 8.99 26.83 5.08
CA PRO A 65 9.64 25.78 4.29
C PRO A 65 8.58 24.76 3.84
N LYS A 66 8.75 24.21 2.64
CA LYS A 66 7.93 23.07 2.21
C LYS A 66 8.29 21.89 3.09
N ILE A 67 7.38 21.50 3.98
CA ILE A 67 7.54 20.27 4.76
C ILE A 67 7.21 19.11 3.82
N THR A 68 8.19 18.30 3.50
CA THR A 68 8.00 17.05 2.79
C THR A 68 7.82 15.91 3.79
N LYS A 69 7.27 14.78 3.35
CA LYS A 69 7.17 13.58 4.20
C LYS A 69 8.54 13.11 4.71
N ALA A 70 9.63 13.45 4.01
CA ALA A 70 10.99 13.10 4.42
C ALA A 70 11.48 13.92 5.63
N ASP A 71 10.92 15.11 5.85
CA ASP A 71 11.32 16.01 6.95
C ASP A 71 10.66 15.64 8.29
N ILE A 72 9.56 14.89 8.24
CA ILE A 72 8.84 14.42 9.43
C ILE A 72 9.36 13.03 9.82
N LYS A 73 10.36 13.01 10.71
CA LYS A 73 10.75 11.78 11.42
C LYS A 73 9.74 11.52 12.53
N VAL A 74 8.64 10.85 12.20
CA VAL A 74 7.78 10.26 13.23
C VAL A 74 8.60 9.14 13.88
N PRO A 75 8.88 9.19 15.20
CA PRO A 75 9.54 8.07 15.85
C PRO A 75 8.68 6.83 15.59
N SER A 76 9.32 5.77 15.08
CA SER A 76 8.65 4.48 14.97
C SER A 76 8.26 4.09 16.40
N VAL A 77 6.97 4.24 16.74
CA VAL A 77 6.43 3.70 17.98
C VAL A 77 6.45 2.19 17.79
N VAL A 78 7.61 1.58 18.06
CA VAL A 78 7.71 0.15 18.23
C VAL A 78 7.04 -0.10 19.56
N SER A 79 5.75 -0.39 19.54
CA SER A 79 4.99 -0.77 20.71
C SER A 79 5.62 -2.04 21.29
N THR A 80 6.45 -1.89 22.31
CA THR A 80 7.11 -2.99 23.01
C THR A 80 6.14 -3.76 23.90
N SER A 81 4.89 -3.30 24.03
CA SER A 81 3.90 -3.88 24.94
C SER A 81 3.65 -5.37 24.69
N CYS A 82 3.76 -5.87 23.46
CA CYS A 82 3.60 -7.31 23.21
C CYS A 82 4.92 -8.10 23.18
N LYS A 83 6.08 -7.44 23.33
CA LYS A 83 7.39 -8.12 23.21
C LYS A 83 7.58 -9.23 24.24
N HIS A 84 7.11 -9.01 25.46
CA HIS A 84 7.17 -10.00 26.56
C HIS A 84 5.95 -10.94 26.58
N HIS A 85 5.00 -10.73 25.68
CA HIS A 85 3.71 -11.41 25.62
C HIS A 85 3.57 -12.28 24.35
N GLY A 86 4.69 -12.80 23.84
CA GLY A 86 4.73 -13.63 22.64
C GLY A 86 4.50 -12.89 21.30
N GLY A 87 4.41 -11.56 21.33
CA GLY A 87 4.17 -10.73 20.17
C GLY A 87 2.69 -10.41 19.93
N ILE A 88 2.44 -9.64 18.88
CA ILE A 88 1.09 -9.19 18.50
C ILE A 88 0.32 -10.37 17.91
N ASP A 89 -0.92 -10.55 18.36
CA ASP A 89 -1.89 -11.48 17.80
C ASP A 89 -2.94 -10.71 16.99
N CYS A 90 -2.76 -10.69 15.68
CA CYS A 90 -3.72 -10.04 14.79
C CYS A 90 -4.98 -10.88 14.55
N GLU A 91 -4.97 -12.17 14.88
CA GLU A 91 -6.11 -13.07 14.71
C GLU A 91 -7.10 -12.92 15.87
N ALA A 92 -6.62 -12.53 17.05
CA ALA A 92 -7.44 -12.19 18.21
C ALA A 92 -8.34 -10.95 18.02
N GLY A 93 -8.09 -10.15 16.96
CA GLY A 93 -8.82 -8.92 16.69
C GLY A 93 -8.35 -7.74 17.54
N ALA A 94 -9.10 -6.64 17.50
CA ALA A 94 -8.83 -5.45 18.29
C ALA A 94 -9.37 -5.61 19.72
N ASP A 95 -8.67 -5.08 20.71
CA ASP A 95 -9.22 -4.95 22.07
C ASP A 95 -10.30 -3.86 22.13
N LYS A 96 -10.99 -3.74 23.28
CA LYS A 96 -12.09 -2.77 23.51
C LYS A 96 -11.69 -1.32 23.20
N ASP A 97 -10.42 -0.97 23.42
CA ASP A 97 -9.89 0.37 23.18
C ASP A 97 -9.29 0.55 21.76
N GLY A 98 -9.36 -0.47 20.90
CA GLY A 98 -8.79 -0.49 19.57
C GLY A 98 -7.29 -0.82 19.51
N SER A 99 -6.68 -1.21 20.63
CA SER A 99 -5.32 -1.76 20.66
C SER A 99 -5.25 -3.19 20.12
N VAL A 100 -4.04 -3.71 19.95
CA VAL A 100 -3.82 -5.13 19.64
C VAL A 100 -3.90 -5.98 20.88
N ILE A 101 -4.34 -7.22 20.72
CA ILE A 101 -4.20 -8.25 21.76
C ILE A 101 -2.87 -8.98 21.50
N CYS A 102 -2.11 -9.28 22.55
CA CYS A 102 -0.88 -10.07 22.43
C CYS A 102 -1.19 -11.57 22.42
N ARG A 103 -0.24 -12.42 22.00
CA ARG A 103 -0.46 -13.88 21.85
C ARG A 103 -0.82 -14.62 23.14
N ASP A 104 -0.43 -14.09 24.28
CA ASP A 104 -0.80 -14.66 25.60
C ASP A 104 -2.15 -14.12 26.13
N GLY A 105 -2.83 -13.28 25.34
CA GLY A 105 -4.10 -12.66 25.70
C GLY A 105 -3.99 -11.31 26.42
N TYR A 106 -2.80 -10.74 26.59
CA TYR A 106 -2.64 -9.39 27.16
C TYR A 106 -3.30 -8.32 26.30
N ARG A 107 -4.13 -7.48 26.93
CA ARG A 107 -5.06 -6.54 26.28
C ARG A 107 -4.66 -5.07 26.40
N ASP A 108 -3.83 -4.71 27.38
CA ASP A 108 -3.43 -3.32 27.62
C ASP A 108 -2.23 -2.91 26.75
N SER A 109 -2.32 -3.20 25.45
CA SER A 109 -1.26 -2.90 24.49
C SER A 109 -1.29 -1.42 24.09
N LEU A 110 -0.11 -0.80 24.00
CA LEU A 110 0.02 0.53 23.41
C LEU A 110 -0.07 0.53 21.87
N ALA A 111 0.00 -0.64 21.23
CA ALA A 111 -0.07 -0.74 19.77
C ALA A 111 -1.52 -0.68 19.29
N ARG A 112 -1.80 0.15 18.28
CA ARG A 112 -3.12 0.16 17.63
C ARG A 112 -3.25 -0.97 16.62
N PHE A 113 -4.40 -1.63 16.64
CA PHE A 113 -4.71 -2.75 15.73
C PHE A 113 -4.56 -2.36 14.26
N GLN A 114 -5.10 -1.21 13.88
CA GLN A 114 -5.11 -0.74 12.48
C GLN A 114 -3.72 -0.51 11.88
N PHE A 115 -2.67 -0.23 12.67
CA PHE A 115 -1.32 -0.01 12.11
C PHE A 115 -0.52 -1.31 11.98
N MET A 116 -0.79 -2.29 12.84
CA MET A 116 0.01 -3.51 12.93
C MET A 116 -0.64 -4.72 12.26
N CYS A 117 -1.97 -4.70 12.16
CA CYS A 117 -2.79 -5.84 11.74
C CYS A 117 -3.72 -5.53 10.55
N SER A 118 -3.55 -4.40 9.87
CA SER A 118 -4.38 -4.04 8.70
C SER A 118 -3.96 -4.69 7.39
N SER A 119 -2.69 -5.08 7.25
CA SER A 119 -2.21 -5.73 6.04
C SER A 119 -1.03 -6.67 6.29
N PRO A 120 -0.91 -7.77 5.54
CA PRO A 120 0.27 -8.62 5.54
C PRO A 120 1.45 -7.86 4.93
N LYS A 121 2.66 -8.34 5.22
CA LYS A 121 3.89 -7.81 4.59
C LYS A 121 4.67 -8.96 4.00
N LEU A 122 4.52 -9.15 2.70
CA LEU A 122 5.23 -10.20 1.97
C LEU A 122 6.62 -9.72 1.57
N LEU A 123 7.63 -10.54 1.83
CA LEU A 123 9.01 -10.32 1.44
C LEU A 123 9.55 -11.52 0.67
N LEU A 124 10.38 -11.26 -0.33
CA LEU A 124 11.16 -12.28 -1.00
C LEU A 124 12.32 -12.72 -0.10
N ASP A 125 12.26 -13.95 0.39
CA ASP A 125 13.24 -14.53 1.32
C ASP A 125 14.42 -15.12 0.52
N ASN A 126 14.12 -15.98 -0.45
CA ASN A 126 15.11 -16.70 -1.24
C ASN A 126 14.68 -16.86 -2.71
N ILE A 127 15.66 -16.97 -3.60
CA ILE A 127 15.51 -17.41 -4.99
C ILE A 127 16.46 -18.60 -5.15
N SER A 128 15.94 -19.76 -5.54
CA SER A 128 16.77 -20.95 -5.78
C SER A 128 17.77 -20.73 -6.91
N LYS A 129 18.72 -21.65 -7.07
CA LYS A 129 19.49 -21.74 -8.31
C LYS A 129 18.55 -22.18 -9.44
N LEU A 130 18.93 -21.86 -10.68
CA LEU A 130 18.33 -22.48 -11.85
C LEU A 130 18.74 -23.95 -11.89
N ASP A 131 17.81 -24.82 -12.23
CA ASP A 131 18.13 -26.20 -12.58
C ASP A 131 18.50 -26.32 -14.07
N GLU A 132 18.79 -27.55 -14.51
CA GLU A 132 19.18 -27.87 -15.89
C GLU A 132 18.07 -27.56 -16.90
N THR A 133 16.81 -27.53 -16.45
CA THR A 133 15.66 -27.18 -17.29
C THR A 133 15.45 -25.66 -17.39
N GLY A 134 16.16 -24.87 -16.59
CA GLY A 134 15.94 -23.43 -16.45
C GLY A 134 14.77 -23.09 -15.50
N SER A 135 14.28 -24.04 -14.73
CA SER A 135 13.29 -23.80 -13.69
C SER A 135 13.94 -23.23 -12.43
N PHE A 136 13.18 -22.47 -11.65
CA PHE A 136 13.62 -21.98 -10.35
C PHE A 136 12.41 -21.83 -9.41
N SER A 137 12.68 -21.74 -8.12
CA SER A 137 11.67 -21.43 -7.11
C SER A 137 12.05 -20.21 -6.30
N VAL A 138 11.03 -19.54 -5.76
CA VAL A 138 11.18 -18.41 -4.85
C VAL A 138 10.42 -18.68 -3.57
N THR A 139 11.02 -18.33 -2.45
CA THR A 139 10.38 -18.40 -1.14
C THR A 139 9.90 -17.01 -0.76
N VAL A 140 8.59 -16.85 -0.56
CA VAL A 140 7.98 -15.62 -0.08
C VAL A 140 7.55 -15.82 1.36
N ARG A 141 7.93 -14.89 2.23
CA ARG A 141 7.63 -14.90 3.66
C ARG A 141 6.71 -13.75 4.04
N ASN A 142 5.67 -14.04 4.80
CA ASN A 142 4.86 -13.04 5.46
C ASN A 142 5.54 -12.61 6.77
N LYS A 143 5.75 -11.30 6.97
CA LYS A 143 6.36 -10.74 8.19
C LYS A 143 5.32 -10.22 9.19
N ARG A 144 4.03 -10.45 8.96
CA ARG A 144 2.95 -9.93 9.79
C ARG A 144 2.10 -11.04 10.37
N GLY A 145 1.37 -10.69 11.42
CA GLY A 145 0.43 -11.55 12.14
C GLY A 145 -0.87 -11.82 11.40
N VAL A 146 -1.04 -11.31 10.18
CA VAL A 146 -2.25 -11.40 9.38
C VAL A 146 -1.98 -12.30 8.19
N LYS A 147 -2.87 -13.24 7.89
CA LYS A 147 -2.79 -14.08 6.70
C LYS A 147 -2.80 -13.23 5.41
N ALA A 148 -1.95 -13.57 4.45
CA ALA A 148 -1.97 -12.96 3.13
C ALA A 148 -2.86 -13.77 2.18
N GLU A 149 -3.74 -13.08 1.44
CA GLU A 149 -4.73 -13.70 0.55
C GLU A 149 -4.56 -13.25 -0.90
N GLY A 150 -4.93 -14.11 -1.84
CA GLY A 150 -4.77 -13.86 -3.27
C GLY A 150 -3.33 -13.56 -3.69
N VAL A 151 -2.37 -14.26 -3.07
CA VAL A 151 -0.94 -14.07 -3.35
C VAL A 151 -0.62 -14.50 -4.77
N ASN A 152 -0.01 -13.58 -5.51
CA ASN A 152 0.53 -13.83 -6.84
C ASN A 152 1.99 -13.38 -6.88
N VAL A 153 2.84 -14.24 -7.43
CA VAL A 153 4.27 -13.97 -7.60
C VAL A 153 4.58 -14.03 -9.08
N TYR A 154 5.11 -12.95 -9.61
CA TYR A 154 5.46 -12.83 -11.02
C TYR A 154 6.96 -12.77 -11.20
N TYR A 155 7.47 -13.48 -12.20
CA TYR A 155 8.77 -13.22 -12.78
C TYR A 155 8.60 -12.19 -13.90
N VAL A 156 9.27 -11.05 -13.75
CA VAL A 156 9.25 -9.93 -14.70
C VAL A 156 10.53 -9.99 -15.53
N TYR A 157 10.38 -9.95 -16.85
CA TYR A 157 11.46 -9.92 -17.82
C TYR A 157 11.22 -8.77 -18.81
N LYS A 158 12.14 -8.58 -19.77
CA LYS A 158 12.14 -7.44 -20.68
C LYS A 158 10.81 -7.25 -21.42
N ASP A 159 10.23 -8.35 -21.90
CA ASP A 159 9.08 -8.33 -22.81
C ASP A 159 7.77 -8.79 -22.15
N GLY A 160 7.75 -8.95 -20.82
CA GLY A 160 6.54 -9.41 -20.14
C GLY A 160 6.73 -9.88 -18.70
N LYS A 161 5.73 -10.61 -18.21
CA LYS A 161 5.77 -11.25 -16.90
C LYS A 161 5.06 -12.61 -16.95
N VAL A 162 5.53 -13.55 -16.16
CA VAL A 162 4.91 -14.88 -15.99
C VAL A 162 4.52 -15.06 -14.53
N LEU A 163 3.33 -15.60 -14.29
CA LEU A 163 2.86 -15.98 -12.96
C LEU A 163 3.52 -17.30 -12.54
N LEU A 164 4.16 -17.31 -11.37
CA LEU A 164 4.72 -18.53 -10.79
C LEU A 164 3.61 -19.38 -10.16
N LYS A 165 3.76 -20.70 -10.25
CA LYS A 165 2.86 -21.67 -9.62
C LYS A 165 3.13 -21.68 -8.11
N GLY A 166 2.08 -21.63 -7.28
CA GLY A 166 2.20 -21.64 -5.83
C GLY A 166 0.86 -21.38 -5.13
N PRO A 167 0.82 -21.42 -3.80
CA PRO A 167 -0.41 -21.24 -3.04
C PRO A 167 -0.93 -19.80 -3.16
N LYS A 168 -2.25 -19.64 -3.09
CA LYS A 168 -2.92 -18.32 -3.10
C LYS A 168 -2.95 -17.66 -1.73
N GLU A 169 -2.51 -18.35 -0.68
CA GLU A 169 -2.49 -17.84 0.68
C GLU A 169 -1.15 -18.13 1.36
N ILE A 170 -0.74 -17.23 2.25
CA ILE A 170 0.42 -17.43 3.13
C ILE A 170 -0.03 -17.09 4.55
N SER A 171 0.09 -18.07 5.46
CA SER A 171 -0.31 -17.91 6.85
C SER A 171 0.40 -16.75 7.56
N SER A 172 -0.16 -16.33 8.69
CA SER A 172 0.47 -15.41 9.63
C SER A 172 1.90 -15.84 9.94
N PHE A 173 2.87 -14.95 9.73
CA PHE A 173 4.32 -15.21 9.83
C PHE A 173 4.86 -16.39 9.01
N GLY A 174 4.05 -16.95 8.11
CA GLY A 174 4.36 -18.13 7.31
C GLY A 174 5.30 -17.83 6.14
N ALA A 175 5.68 -18.90 5.45
CA ALA A 175 6.39 -18.82 4.18
C ALA A 175 5.79 -19.83 3.20
N ALA A 176 5.85 -19.48 1.92
CA ALA A 176 5.42 -20.35 0.84
C ALA A 176 6.43 -20.32 -0.31
N GLN A 177 6.51 -21.42 -1.03
CA GLN A 177 7.33 -21.56 -2.21
C GLN A 177 6.48 -21.38 -3.47
N PHE A 178 7.03 -20.66 -4.44
CA PHE A 178 6.44 -20.46 -5.76
C PHE A 178 7.45 -20.92 -6.80
N SER A 179 7.04 -21.71 -7.78
CA SER A 179 7.90 -22.27 -8.82
C SER A 179 7.62 -21.64 -10.17
N PHE A 180 8.70 -21.32 -10.87
CA PHE A 180 8.71 -21.03 -12.29
C PHE A 180 9.10 -22.29 -13.05
N ASP A 181 8.33 -22.60 -14.08
CA ASP A 181 8.49 -23.76 -14.94
C ASP A 181 8.40 -23.27 -16.40
N PRO A 182 9.53 -23.24 -17.14
CA PRO A 182 9.56 -22.74 -18.51
C PRO A 182 8.59 -23.46 -19.45
N SER A 183 8.33 -24.76 -19.22
CA SER A 183 7.45 -25.56 -20.06
C SER A 183 5.98 -25.11 -19.99
N SER A 184 5.61 -24.39 -18.93
CA SER A 184 4.26 -23.86 -18.74
C SER A 184 4.02 -22.51 -19.40
N VAL A 185 5.03 -21.95 -20.07
CA VAL A 185 4.94 -20.64 -20.72
C VAL A 185 4.79 -20.84 -22.23
N GLU A 186 3.71 -20.33 -22.82
CA GLU A 186 3.47 -20.39 -24.27
C GLU A 186 4.52 -19.64 -25.11
N ASN A 187 5.43 -18.90 -24.47
CA ASN A 187 6.51 -18.18 -25.14
C ASN A 187 7.79 -19.05 -25.17
N PRO A 188 8.12 -19.70 -26.30
CA PRO A 188 9.26 -20.61 -26.42
C PRO A 188 10.63 -19.92 -26.30
N HIS A 189 10.67 -18.59 -26.24
CA HIS A 189 11.92 -17.82 -26.14
C HIS A 189 12.35 -17.51 -24.71
N LEU A 190 11.59 -17.91 -23.69
CA LEU A 190 11.95 -17.66 -22.28
C LEU A 190 13.00 -18.66 -21.76
N ASN A 191 14.12 -18.79 -22.46
CA ASN A 191 15.27 -19.56 -22.00
C ASN A 191 16.10 -18.74 -21.00
N LEU A 192 15.94 -19.01 -19.71
CA LEU A 192 16.66 -18.33 -18.65
C LEU A 192 18.14 -18.70 -18.65
N LYS A 193 18.98 -17.80 -19.15
CA LYS A 193 20.44 -17.92 -19.11
C LYS A 193 21.06 -17.50 -17.78
N ARG A 194 20.31 -16.78 -16.93
CA ARG A 194 20.80 -16.24 -15.66
C ARG A 194 19.78 -16.41 -14.55
N LYS A 195 20.27 -16.62 -13.33
CA LYS A 195 19.45 -16.62 -12.13
C LYS A 195 18.69 -15.29 -12.02
N PRO A 196 17.37 -15.30 -11.73
CA PRO A 196 16.62 -14.09 -11.44
C PRO A 196 17.18 -13.33 -10.24
N SER A 197 17.20 -12.01 -10.34
CA SER A 197 17.51 -11.10 -9.24
C SER A 197 16.25 -10.77 -8.45
N LYS A 198 16.40 -10.13 -7.28
CA LYS A 198 15.25 -9.65 -6.49
C LYS A 198 14.38 -8.66 -7.27
N GLY A 199 14.98 -7.84 -8.15
CA GLY A 199 14.26 -6.88 -8.98
C GLY A 199 13.43 -7.53 -10.09
N ASP A 200 13.76 -8.76 -10.46
CA ASP A 200 13.02 -9.52 -11.48
C ASP A 200 11.78 -10.23 -10.89
N ILE A 201 11.52 -10.11 -9.57
CA ILE A 201 10.40 -10.77 -8.89
C ILE A 201 9.43 -9.72 -8.36
N LYS A 202 8.17 -9.79 -8.80
CA LYS A 202 7.08 -8.93 -8.31
C LYS A 202 6.08 -9.74 -7.51
N ILE A 203 5.83 -9.34 -6.27
CA ILE A 203 4.87 -9.96 -5.36
C ILE A 203 3.66 -9.04 -5.22
N THR A 204 2.46 -9.60 -5.30
CA THR A 204 1.19 -8.90 -5.06
C THR A 204 0.27 -9.78 -4.23
N CYS A 205 -0.60 -9.18 -3.41
CA CYS A 205 -1.69 -9.89 -2.76
C CYS A 205 -2.93 -8.99 -2.65
N LEU A 206 -4.11 -9.55 -2.37
CA LEU A 206 -5.38 -8.79 -2.37
C LEU A 206 -5.51 -7.86 -1.16
N ASN A 207 -4.94 -8.26 -0.02
CA ASN A 207 -4.97 -7.51 1.22
C ASN A 207 -3.63 -6.84 1.57
N CYS A 208 -2.68 -6.83 0.62
CA CYS A 208 -1.45 -6.05 0.63
C CYS A 208 -1.75 -4.63 0.08
#